data_AF-A0A928ZX04-F1
#
_entry.id   AF-A0A928ZX04-F1
#
_cell.length_a   1.000
_cell.length_b   1.000
_cell.length_c   1.000
_cell.angle_alpha   90.00
_cell.angle_beta   90.00
_cell.angle_gamma   90.00
#
_symmetry.space_group_name_H-M   'P 1'
#
loop_
_entity.id
_entity.type
_entity.pdbx_description
1 polymer ?
#
loop_
_entity_poly.entity_id
_entity_poly.type
_entity_poly.pdbx_seq_one_letter_code
_entity_poly.pdbx_strand_id
1 'polypeptide(L)' 'MSPLNIQLPDSLYKSLQKLAEQDGVSLDQFVVLAIAEKISALTTEDYLGERASRGNRSTYENVLTKVPDVKPEPYDTLIL' A
#
# COMPACT_ATOMS: atom_id res chain seq x y z
N MET A 1 -8.51 19.07 12.91
CA MET A 1 -7.34 19.03 12.00
C MET A 1 -6.36 20.09 12.45
N SER A 2 -5.06 19.79 12.46
CA SER A 2 -4.03 20.78 12.79
C SER A 2 -3.58 21.50 11.51
N PRO A 3 -3.46 22.84 11.50
CA PRO A 3 -3.06 23.57 10.31
C PRO A 3 -1.59 23.27 9.95
N LEU A 4 -1.32 23.05 8.67
CA LEU A 4 0.00 22.83 8.11
C LEU A 4 0.25 23.88 7.03
N ASN A 5 1.26 24.72 7.20
CA ASN A 5 1.54 25.82 6.27
C ASN A 5 2.86 25.55 5.54
N ILE A 6 2.79 25.37 4.21
CA ILE A 6 3.92 24.95 3.38
C ILE A 6 4.00 25.87 2.16
N GLN A 7 5.21 26.27 1.80
CA GLN A 7 5.48 26.94 0.53
C GLN A 7 5.89 25.93 -0.53
N LEU A 8 5.21 25.92 -1.67
CA LEU A 8 5.50 25.06 -2.80
C LEU A 8 6.11 25.88 -3.94
N PRO A 9 7.10 25.37 -4.68
CA PRO A 9 7.50 25.97 -5.94
C PRO A 9 6.32 26.05 -6.92
N ASP A 10 6.25 27.12 -7.72
CA ASP A 10 5.13 27.37 -8.65
C ASP A 10 4.86 26.19 -9.59
N SER A 11 5.91 25.51 -10.05
CA SER A 11 5.78 24.33 -10.91
C SER A 11 5.05 23.19 -10.21
N LEU A 12 5.35 22.97 -8.94
CA LEU A 12 4.74 21.91 -8.14
C LEU A 12 3.29 22.25 -7.80
N TYR A 13 3.02 23.52 -7.45
CA TYR A 13 1.65 23.98 -7.22
C TYR A 13 0.76 23.81 -8.46
N LYS A 14 1.27 24.14 -9.66
CA LYS A 14 0.54 23.91 -10.92
C LYS A 14 0.26 22.43 -11.19
N SER A 15 1.22 21.56 -10.95
CA SER A 15 1.03 20.11 -11.07
C SER A 15 -0.02 19.59 -10.09
N LEU A 16 0.04 20.05 -8.84
CA LEU A 16 -0.93 19.70 -7.79
C LEU A 16 -2.35 20.11 -8.21
N GLN A 17 -2.52 21.34 -8.71
CA GLN A 17 -3.81 21.83 -9.18
C GLN A 17 -4.37 20.97 -10.32
N LYS A 18 -3.54 20.66 -11.32
CA LYS A 18 -3.95 19.82 -12.44
C LYS A 18 -4.41 18.43 -11.98
N LEU A 19 -3.68 17.80 -11.07
CA LEU A 19 -4.00 16.47 -10.56
C LEU A 19 -5.29 16.50 -9.72
N ALA A 20 -5.46 17.49 -8.85
CA ALA A 20 -6.68 17.64 -8.07
C ALA A 20 -7.92 17.86 -8.96
N GLU A 21 -7.79 18.65 -10.03
CA GLU A 21 -8.84 18.83 -11.04
C GLU A 21 -9.17 17.51 -11.77
N GLN A 22 -8.16 16.71 -12.13
CA GLN A 22 -8.37 15.41 -12.77
C GLN A 22 -9.11 14.42 -11.87
N ASP A 23 -8.80 14.44 -10.56
CA ASP A 23 -9.43 13.57 -9.57
C ASP A 23 -10.77 14.13 -9.06
N GLY A 24 -11.14 15.36 -9.44
CA GLY A 24 -12.39 16.00 -9.06
C GLY A 24 -12.46 16.37 -7.57
N VAL A 25 -11.32 16.58 -6.92
CA VAL A 25 -11.21 16.89 -5.48
C VAL A 25 -10.60 18.27 -5.25
N SER A 26 -10.76 18.83 -4.05
CA SER A 26 -10.07 20.06 -3.68
C SER A 26 -8.56 19.83 -3.50
N LEU A 27 -7.77 20.90 -3.61
CA LEU A 27 -6.33 20.87 -3.32
C LEU A 27 -6.04 20.31 -1.93
N ASP A 28 -6.77 20.79 -0.91
CA ASP A 28 -6.58 20.33 0.47
C ASP A 28 -6.87 18.83 0.62
N GLN A 29 -7.95 18.35 -0.02
CA GLN A 29 -8.29 16.93 0.01
C GLN A 29 -7.24 16.09 -0.71
N PHE A 30 -6.78 16.55 -1.87
CA PHE A 30 -5.71 15.89 -2.61
C PHE A 30 -4.43 15.78 -1.76
N VAL A 31 -4.03 16.87 -1.10
CA VAL A 31 -2.84 16.89 -0.22
C VAL A 31 -3.01 15.93 0.96
N VAL A 32 -4.18 15.92 1.61
CA VAL A 32 -4.47 14.98 2.71
C VAL A 32 -4.38 13.53 2.25
N LEU A 33 -4.95 13.20 1.10
CA LEU A 33 -4.89 11.86 0.52
C LEU A 33 -3.45 11.46 0.19
N ALA A 34 -2.71 12.31 -0.51
CA ALA A 34 -1.32 12.05 -0.87
C ALA A 34 -0.42 11.85 0.37
N ILE A 35 -0.65 12.62 1.44
CA ILE A 35 0.06 12.43 2.72
C ILE A 35 -0.31 11.08 3.35
N ALA A 36 -1.61 10.74 3.40
CA ALA A 36 -2.07 9.48 3.95
C ALA A 36 -1.50 8.28 3.18
N GLU A 37 -1.50 8.34 1.85
CA GLU A 37 -0.90 7.32 0.98
C GLU A 37 0.60 7.19 1.22
N LYS A 38 1.33 8.31 1.30
CA LYS A 38 2.77 8.29 1.56
C LYS A 38 3.10 7.69 2.92
N ILE A 39 2.35 8.05 3.97
CA ILE A 39 2.50 7.48 5.31
C ILE A 39 2.21 5.97 5.26
N SER A 40 1.11 5.57 4.64
CA SER A 40 0.73 4.16 4.49
C SER A 40 1.83 3.36 3.79
N ALA A 41 2.36 3.87 2.67
CA ALA A 41 3.43 3.21 1.93
C ALA A 41 4.70 3.03 2.78
N LEU A 42 5.15 4.08 3.46
CA LEU A 42 6.37 4.03 4.28
C LEU A 42 6.21 3.13 5.51
N THR A 43 5.10 3.27 6.24
CA THR A 43 4.86 2.49 7.47
C THR A 43 4.56 1.01 7.18
N THR A 44 3.99 0.70 6.01
CA THR A 44 3.74 -0.69 5.60
C THR A 44 5.05 -1.44 5.36
N GLU A 45 6.06 -0.80 4.78
CA GLU A 45 7.37 -1.42 4.57
C GLU A 45 8.01 -1.83 5.91
N ASP A 46 8.08 -0.90 6.86
CA ASP A 46 8.59 -1.15 8.21
C ASP A 46 7.81 -2.27 8.92
N TYR A 47 6.47 -2.21 8.86
CA TYR A 47 5.61 -3.21 9.45
C TYR A 47 5.85 -4.61 8.84
N LEU A 48 5.97 -4.72 7.52
CA LEU A 48 6.24 -5.99 6.86
C LEU A 48 7.61 -6.54 7.23
N GLY A 49 8.62 -5.68 7.34
CA GLY A 49 9.96 -6.05 7.82
C GLY A 49 9.93 -6.58 9.25
N GLU A 50 9.31 -5.85 10.17
CA GLU A 50 9.14 -6.29 11.56
C GLU A 50 8.37 -7.62 11.64
N ARG A 51 7.28 -7.76 10.88
CA ARG A 51 6.48 -8.98 10.85
C ARG A 51 7.28 -10.16 10.29
N ALA A 52 8.06 -9.93 9.24
CA ALA A 52 8.93 -10.94 8.64
C ALA A 52 9.99 -11.43 9.63
N SER A 53 10.56 -10.54 10.45
CA SER A 53 11.55 -10.91 11.48
C SER A 53 10.99 -11.85 12.56
N ARG A 54 9.68 -11.79 12.81
CA ARG A 54 8.97 -12.71 13.72
C ARG A 54 8.60 -14.04 13.05
N GLY A 55 8.78 -14.15 11.74
CA GLY A 55 8.48 -15.35 10.97
C GLY A 55 9.52 -16.44 11.20
N ASN A 56 9.06 -17.69 11.30
CA ASN A 56 9.93 -18.87 11.32
C ASN A 56 9.67 -19.72 10.08
N ARG A 57 10.68 -19.81 9.20
CA ARG A 57 10.58 -20.54 7.95
C ARG A 57 10.30 -22.04 8.15
N SER A 58 10.94 -22.67 9.13
CA SER A 58 10.73 -24.08 9.44
C SER A 58 9.31 -24.33 9.95
N THR A 59 8.79 -23.46 10.82
CA THR A 59 7.39 -23.56 11.28
C THR A 59 6.42 -23.43 10.12
N TYR A 60 6.66 -22.51 9.20
CA TYR A 60 5.86 -22.35 7.98
C TYR A 60 5.86 -23.62 7.12
N GLU A 61 7.04 -24.18 6.83
CA GLU A 61 7.17 -25.41 6.05
C GLU A 61 6.50 -26.60 6.73
N ASN A 62 6.66 -26.76 8.05
CA ASN A 62 6.00 -27.80 8.83
C ASN A 62 4.47 -27.68 8.83
N VAL A 63 3.92 -26.49 8.64
CA VAL A 63 2.47 -26.31 8.46
C VAL A 63 2.07 -26.75 7.05
N LEU A 64 2.86 -26.39 6.03
CA LEU A 64 2.59 -26.77 4.64
C LEU A 64 2.61 -28.28 4.42
N THR A 65 3.41 -29.05 5.15
CA THR A 65 3.39 -30.53 5.04
C THR A 65 2.05 -31.15 5.42
N LYS A 66 1.17 -30.42 6.09
CA LYS A 66 -0.19 -30.89 6.43
C LYS A 66 -1.16 -30.75 5.25
N VAL A 67 -0.79 -29.98 4.22
CA VAL A 67 -1.60 -29.81 3.01
C VAL A 67 -1.37 -31.05 2.12
N PRO A 68 -2.44 -31.77 1.72
CA PRO A 68 -2.31 -32.89 0.80
C PRO A 68 -1.77 -32.45 -0.56
N ASP A 69 -0.77 -33.18 -1.07
CA ASP A 69 -0.25 -32.99 -2.42
C ASP A 69 -1.18 -33.66 -3.45
N VAL A 70 -2.28 -32.98 -3.76
CA VAL A 70 -3.30 -33.43 -4.71
C VAL A 70 -3.57 -32.36 -5.75
N LYS A 71 -4.06 -32.78 -6.92
CA LYS A 71 -4.48 -31.81 -7.94
C LYS A 71 -5.59 -30.91 -7.39
N PRO A 72 -5.56 -29.60 -7.68
CA PRO A 72 -6.65 -28.71 -7.32
C PRO A 72 -7.95 -29.14 -8.01
N GLU A 73 -9.08 -28.83 -7.38
CA GLU A 73 -10.40 -29.03 -7.96
C GLU A 73 -10.56 -28.20 -9.26
N PRO A 74 -11.42 -28.60 -10.20
CA PRO A 74 -11.57 -27.90 -11.49
C PRO A 74 -11.92 -26.41 -11.38
N TYR A 75 -12.56 -25.97 -10.29
CA TYR A 75 -12.87 -24.55 -10.05
C TYR A 75 -11.72 -23.78 -9.38
N ASP A 76 -10.73 -24.49 -8.82
CA ASP A 76 -9.52 -23.93 -8.19
C ASP A 76 -8.31 -23.94 -9.14
N THR A 77 -8.46 -24.48 -10.36
CA THR A 77 -7.41 -24.41 -11.37
C THR A 77 -7.22 -22.98 -11.87
N LEU A 78 -5.96 -22.55 -11.99
CA LEU A 78 -5.63 -21.30 -12.67
C LEU A 78 -6.05 -21.38 -14.14
N ILE A 79 -6.76 -20.34 -14.60
CA ILE A 79 -7.06 -20.15 -16.02
C ILE A 79 -5.84 -19.49 -16.65
N LEU A 80 -5.07 -20.25 -17.44
CA LEU A 80 -3.96 -19.76 -18.25
C LEU A 80 -4.43 -19.38 -19.65
#